data_AF-A0A9W3K7Z9-F1
#
_entry.id   AF-A0A9W3K7Z9-F1
#
_cell.length_a   1.000
_cell.length_b   1.000
_cell.length_c   1.000
_cell.angle_alpha   90.00
_cell.angle_beta   90.00
_cell.angle_gamma   90.00
#
_symmetry.space_group_name_H-M   'P 1'
#
loop_
_entity.id
_entity.type
_entity.pdbx_description
1 polymer ?
#
loop_
_entity_poly.entity_id
_entity_poly.type
_entity_poly.pdbx_seq_one_letter_code
_entity_poly.pdbx_strand_id
1 'polypeptide(L)' 'MQDEYRFNAFGRLLAVVRTNGRWTVFDLGTEGKRRPANLHVPSALAADELAQYLGDLLHENASPKYNDVVPVPLPRRT' A
#
# COMPACT_ATOMS: atom_id res chain seq x y z
N MET A 1 -4.36 -7.76 -16.76
CA MET A 1 -3.55 -6.59 -16.39
C MET A 1 -3.54 -6.54 -14.88
N GLN A 2 -2.37 -6.53 -14.25
CA GLN A 2 -2.24 -6.38 -12.80
C GLN A 2 -2.00 -4.91 -12.52
N ASP A 3 -2.88 -4.28 -11.75
CA ASP A 3 -2.68 -2.90 -11.32
C ASP A 3 -1.93 -2.92 -9.99
N GLU A 4 -0.75 -2.31 -9.95
CA GLU A 4 0.05 -2.14 -8.74
C GLU A 4 0.05 -0.66 -8.33
N TYR A 5 -0.32 -0.40 -7.08
CA TYR A 5 -0.25 0.91 -6.45
C TYR A 5 0.73 0.83 -5.30
N ARG A 6 1.60 1.84 -5.14
CA ARG A 6 2.54 1.91 -4.03
C ARG A 6 2.20 3.06 -3.11
N PHE A 7 2.40 2.83 -1.82
CA PHE A 7 2.12 3.81 -0.78
C PHE A 7 3.26 3.82 0.22
N ASN A 8 3.59 4.99 0.74
CA ASN A 8 4.32 5.12 1.99
C ASN A 8 3.28 5.27 3.09
N ALA A 9 3.05 4.20 3.85
CA ALA A 9 2.14 4.18 4.98
C ALA A 9 2.91 4.37 6.28
N PHE A 10 2.88 5.59 6.82
CA PHE A 10 3.54 5.94 8.08
C PHE A 10 5.04 5.57 8.15
N GLY A 11 5.75 5.69 7.02
CA GLY A 11 7.17 5.35 6.91
C GLY A 11 7.43 3.93 6.39
N ARG A 12 6.40 3.11 6.17
CA ARG A 12 6.50 1.76 5.61
C ARG A 12 6.07 1.75 4.15
N LEU A 13 6.92 1.23 3.27
CA LEU A 13 6.59 1.14 1.85
C LEU A 13 5.72 -0.11 1.60
N LEU A 14 4.51 0.11 1.09
CA LEU A 14 3.55 -0.93 0.75
C LEU A 14 3.29 -0.96 -0.76
N ALA A 15 3.04 -2.15 -1.30
CA ALA A 15 2.47 -2.36 -2.62
C ALA A 15 1.11 -3.03 -2.51
N VAL A 16 0.09 -2.43 -3.10
CA VAL A 16 -1.25 -2.99 -3.22
C VAL A 16 -1.47 -3.41 -4.66
N VAL A 17 -1.67 -4.70 -4.87
CA VAL A 17 -1.88 -5.27 -6.21
C VAL A 17 -3.29 -5.79 -6.35
N ARG A 18 -3.92 -5.42 -7.48
CA ARG A 18 -5.19 -6.00 -7.90
C ARG A 18 -4.96 -7.25 -8.73
N THR A 19 -5.51 -8.37 -8.31
CA THR A 19 -5.50 -9.62 -9.08
C THR A 19 -6.86 -10.30 -8.96
N ASN A 20 -7.48 -10.61 -10.10
CA ASN A 20 -8.80 -11.25 -10.18
C ASN A 20 -9.86 -10.52 -9.33
N GLY A 21 -9.85 -9.19 -9.37
CA GLY A 21 -10.78 -8.34 -8.61
C GLY A 21 -10.50 -8.23 -7.11
N ARG A 22 -9.46 -8.89 -6.58
CA ARG A 22 -9.08 -8.83 -5.17
C ARG A 22 -7.80 -8.03 -4.96
N TRP A 23 -7.73 -7.34 -3.84
CA TRP A 23 -6.55 -6.61 -3.40
C TRP A 23 -5.65 -7.50 -2.56
N THR A 24 -4.35 -7.46 -2.85
CA THR A 24 -3.32 -8.08 -2.02
C THR A 24 -2.30 -7.01 -1.63
N VAL A 25 -2.04 -6.88 -0.33
CA VAL A 25 -1.07 -5.91 0.18
C VAL A 25 0.25 -6.60 0.51
N PHE A 26 1.34 -5.96 0.11
CA PHE A 26 2.69 -6.41 0.34
C PHE A 26 3.52 -5.32 1.02
N ASP A 27 4.34 -5.71 1.98
CA ASP A 27 5.41 -4.90 2.55
C ASP A 27 6.64 -4.98 1.64
N LEU A 28 7.14 -3.82 1.20
CA LEU A 28 8.31 -3.63 0.34
C LEU A 28 9.52 -3.20 1.18
N GLY A 29 9.89 -3.99 2.18
CA GLY A 29 10.99 -3.71 3.10
C GLY A 29 12.32 -3.34 2.42
N THR A 30 13.30 -2.95 3.23
CA THR A 30 14.53 -2.24 2.81
C THR A 30 15.48 -2.96 1.83
N GLU A 31 15.24 -4.23 1.50
CA GLU A 31 16.11 -5.05 0.63
C GLU A 31 15.41 -5.56 -0.65
N GLY A 32 14.35 -4.89 -1.10
CA GLY A 32 13.57 -5.34 -2.26
C GLY A 32 12.78 -6.64 -2.01
N LYS A 33 12.76 -7.12 -0.76
CA LYS A 33 11.96 -8.26 -0.33
C LYS A 33 10.49 -7.83 -0.28
N ARG A 34 9.67 -8.53 -1.07
CA ARG A 34 8.21 -8.37 -1.07
C ARG A 34 7.59 -9.43 -0.18
N ARG A 35 6.89 -9.03 0.87
CA ARG A 35 6.23 -9.95 1.82
C ARG A 35 4.74 -9.65 1.91
N PRO A 36 3.84 -10.65 1.97
CA PRO A 36 2.43 -10.38 2.26
C PRO A 36 2.29 -9.63 3.58
N ALA A 37 1.57 -8.51 3.58
CA ALA A 37 1.37 -7.69 4.77
C ALA A 37 0.21 -8.21 5.65
N ASN A 38 -0.50 -9.27 5.21
CA ASN A 38 -1.70 -9.81 5.84
C ASN A 38 -2.79 -8.75 6.15
N LEU A 39 -2.83 -7.67 5.37
CA LEU A 39 -3.87 -6.64 5.46
C LEU A 39 -5.04 -7.03 4.58
N HIS A 40 -6.25 -6.96 5.14
CA HIS A 40 -7.47 -7.20 4.41
C HIS A 40 -7.96 -5.91 3.77
N VAL A 41 -8.14 -5.91 2.44
CA VAL A 41 -8.69 -4.79 1.68
C VAL A 41 -9.91 -5.28 0.88
N PRO A 42 -11.10 -4.68 1.04
CA PRO A 42 -12.30 -5.09 0.32
C PRO A 42 -12.17 -4.96 -1.20
N SER A 43 -12.58 -5.97 -1.96
CA SER A 43 -12.49 -5.98 -3.43
C SER A 43 -13.27 -4.86 -4.14
N ALA A 44 -14.29 -4.32 -3.46
CA ALA A 44 -15.13 -3.24 -3.96
C ALA A 44 -14.47 -1.85 -3.83
N LEU A 45 -13.40 -1.74 -3.04
CA LEU A 45 -12.71 -0.47 -2.80
C LEU A 45 -12.01 0.01 -4.08
N ALA A 46 -12.20 1.28 -4.42
CA ALA A 46 -11.56 1.91 -5.57
C ALA A 46 -10.07 2.20 -5.29
N ALA A 47 -9.28 2.37 -6.35
CA ALA A 47 -7.85 2.57 -6.21
C ALA A 47 -7.49 3.91 -5.53
N ASP A 48 -8.31 4.93 -5.75
CA ASP A 48 -8.19 6.26 -5.14
C ASP A 48 -8.55 6.27 -3.64
N GLU A 49 -9.32 5.29 -3.17
CA GLU A 49 -9.68 5.14 -1.75
C GLU A 49 -8.62 4.34 -0.94
N LEU A 50 -7.67 3.70 -1.62
CA LEU A 50 -6.67 2.84 -0.97
C LEU A 50 -5.81 3.57 0.07
N ALA A 51 -5.41 4.81 -0.22
CA ALA A 51 -4.58 5.59 0.70
C ALA A 51 -5.31 5.84 2.02
N GLN A 52 -6.56 6.35 1.93
CA GLN A 52 -7.41 6.60 3.08
C GLN A 52 -7.66 5.32 3.88
N TYR A 53 -8.05 4.24 3.22
CA TYR A 53 -8.34 2.97 3.88
C TYR A 53 -7.11 2.40 4.61
N LEU A 54 -5.93 2.46 3.99
CA LEU A 54 -4.69 2.03 4.64
C LEU A 54 -4.32 2.96 5.81
N GLY A 55 -4.60 4.25 5.70
CA GLY A 55 -4.38 5.22 6.77
C GLY A 55 -5.23 4.91 8.00
N ASP A 56 -6.51 4.64 7.81
CA ASP A 56 -7.43 4.27 8.90
C ASP A 56 -7.03 2.94 9.53
N LEU A 57 -6.65 1.94 8.71
CA LEU A 57 -6.26 0.61 9.19
C LEU A 57 -4.92 0.61 9.96
N LEU A 58 -3.99 1.49 9.57
CA LEU A 58 -2.63 1.52 10.10
C LEU A 58 -2.36 2.72 11.00
N HIS A 59 -3.39 3.48 11.40
CA HIS A 59 -3.29 4.75 12.12
C HIS A 59 -2.42 4.68 13.38
N GLU A 60 -2.41 3.53 14.06
CA GLU A 60 -1.55 3.27 15.23
C GLU A 60 -0.05 3.41 14.95
N ASN A 61 0.39 3.33 13.68
CA ASN A 61 1.78 3.52 13.27
C ASN A 61 2.10 4.99 12.96
N ALA A 62 1.12 5.88 13.01
CA ALA A 62 1.32 7.30 12.73
C ALA A 62 2.33 7.90 13.72
N SER A 63 3.22 8.72 13.19
CA SER A 63 4.22 9.45 13.96
C SER A 63 4.26 10.91 13.52
N PRO A 64 4.81 11.83 14.32
CA PRO A 64 4.94 13.23 13.90
C PRO A 64 5.69 13.41 12.57
N LYS A 65 6.58 12.47 12.21
CA LYS A 65 7.36 12.51 10.97
C LYS A 65 6.62 11.88 9.78
N TYR A 66 5.77 10.89 10.03
CA TYR A 66 4.95 10.23 9.03
C TYR A 66 3.53 10.12 9.58
N ASN A 67 2.71 11.11 9.28
CA ASN A 67 1.37 11.27 9.84
C ASN A 67 0.26 10.84 8.87
N ASP A 68 0.63 10.39 7.67
CA ASP A 68 -0.32 10.07 6.61
C ASP A 68 0.19 8.93 5.71
N VAL A 69 -0.70 8.39 4.88
CA VAL A 69 -0.41 7.40 3.84
C VAL A 69 -0.42 8.06 2.49
N VAL A 70 0.75 8.19 1.87
CA VAL A 70 0.92 8.91 0.60
C VAL A 70 1.20 7.97 -0.56
N PRO A 71 0.58 8.16 -1.74
CA PRO A 71 0.93 7.43 -2.95
C PRO A 71 2.40 7.66 -3.35
N VAL A 72 3.06 6.60 -3.80
CA VAL A 72 4.45 6.65 -4.28
C VAL A 72 4.47 6.22 -5.75
N PRO A 73 5.10 6.99 -6.65
CA PRO A 73 5.20 6.62 -8.05
C PRO A 73 5.95 5.29 -8.20
N LEU A 74 5.47 4.43 -9.11
CA LEU A 74 6.19 3.23 -9.51
C LEU A 74 7.53 3.64 -10.13
N PRO A 75 8.64 2.93 -9.82
CA PRO A 75 9.90 3.17 -10.51
C PRO A 75 9.68 2.96 -12.00
N ARG A 76 10.02 3.97 -12.80
CA ARG A 76 9.98 3.87 -14.26
C ARG A 76 10.92 2.73 -14.66
N ARG A 77 10.41 1.72 -15.37
CA ARG A 77 11.26 0.71 -16.02
C ARG A 77 11.98 1.42 -17.17
N THR A 78 13.26 1.73 -16.98
CA THR A 78 14.19 2.14 -18.05
C THR A 78 14.64 0.93 -18.84
#